data_AF-A0A9R1NJ35-F1
#
_entry.id   AF-A0A9R1NJ35-F1
#
_cell.length_a   1.000
_cell.length_b   1.000
_cell.length_c   1.000
_cell.angle_alpha   90.00
_cell.angle_beta   90.00
_cell.angle_gamma   90.00
#
_symmetry.space_group_name_H-M   'P 1'
#
loop_
_entity.id
_entity.type
_entity.pdbx_description
1 polymer ?
#
loop_
_entity_poly.entity_id
_entity_poly.type
_entity_poly.pdbx_seq_one_letter_code
_entity_poly.pdbx_strand_id
1 'polypeptide(L)'
;MHAQSKEDFPLFGFMMVMPFSYFKEKLLNEVFLKDSIPPWLAGSGYVGLATISTAIVPMIFPQLKWYLVLFAYVVALLLAFCNSYGNGLTDWNLASTYGKIGLFIFASWVGQHGGVIAGLAACGVMMSIVSTVGDLMHDFKTGYLTLSSPRSMFVSQLIGTALGCVIAPLTFWLYWTSFDIGNPDGMFKAPYAIIFREMSIMGVEGFSVLPRHCLAICSFLFFGAIAIKLIRDVTPNGLSKFIPLLMAMAVSFYIGAYFAIDMFIGTVILFVWEMVNRKESEEFAGAVASGLICGDGIWSVPSAILSIMRIDPPMCMYFKPSFTYG
;
A
#
# COMPACT_ATOMS: atom_id res chain seq x y z
N MET A 1 -29.14 -36.35 -17.31
CA MET A 1 -29.45 -37.07 -18.56
C MET A 1 -28.58 -36.51 -19.67
N HIS A 2 -27.64 -37.34 -20.17
CA HIS A 2 -26.91 -37.31 -21.46
C HIS A 2 -26.32 -35.98 -22.01
N ALA A 3 -25.08 -35.89 -22.51
CA ALA A 3 -24.09 -36.90 -22.91
C ALA A 3 -22.66 -36.33 -22.96
N GLN A 4 -21.67 -37.21 -22.75
CA GLN A 4 -20.23 -37.03 -22.96
C GLN A 4 -19.84 -37.00 -24.45
N SER A 5 -18.74 -36.31 -24.75
CA SER A 5 -17.78 -36.59 -25.86
C SER A 5 -16.42 -35.98 -25.47
N LYS A 6 -15.57 -36.66 -24.70
CA LYS A 6 -14.33 -37.35 -25.13
C LYS A 6 -13.43 -36.54 -26.08
N GLU A 7 -12.43 -35.89 -25.51
CA GLU A 7 -11.07 -35.77 -26.09
C GLU A 7 -10.08 -36.22 -25.01
N ASP A 8 -9.23 -37.18 -25.37
CA ASP A 8 -8.26 -37.83 -24.49
C ASP A 8 -7.06 -36.88 -24.22
N PHE A 9 -7.04 -36.26 -23.03
CA PHE A 9 -5.88 -35.59 -22.42
C PHE A 9 -5.59 -36.28 -21.07
N PRO A 10 -4.34 -36.28 -20.55
CA PRO A 10 -3.91 -37.18 -19.49
C PRO A 10 -4.62 -36.86 -18.15
N LEU A 11 -5.76 -37.53 -17.94
CA LEU A 11 -6.69 -37.34 -16.82
C LEU A 11 -6.10 -37.75 -15.46
N PHE A 12 -5.01 -38.51 -15.46
CA PHE A 12 -4.44 -39.10 -14.25
C PHE A 12 -3.62 -38.11 -13.41
N GLY A 13 -3.02 -37.10 -14.03
CA GLY A 13 -2.30 -36.03 -13.30
C GLY A 13 -3.24 -35.01 -12.68
N PHE A 14 -4.34 -34.66 -13.37
CA PHE A 14 -5.26 -33.61 -12.93
C PHE A 14 -6.15 -34.06 -11.75
N MET A 15 -6.55 -35.33 -11.73
CA MET A 15 -7.42 -35.88 -10.69
C MET A 15 -6.69 -36.17 -9.37
N MET A 16 -5.35 -36.17 -9.35
CA MET A 16 -4.54 -36.32 -8.13
C MET A 16 -4.11 -34.96 -7.55
N VAL A 17 -3.94 -33.94 -8.40
CA VAL A 17 -3.62 -32.56 -7.98
C VAL A 17 -4.83 -31.83 -7.38
N MET A 18 -6.04 -32.04 -7.92
CA MET A 18 -7.28 -31.47 -7.37
C MET A 18 -7.58 -31.87 -5.90
N PRO A 19 -7.53 -33.16 -5.49
CA PRO A 19 -7.82 -33.54 -4.11
C PRO A 19 -6.77 -33.03 -3.13
N PHE A 20 -5.50 -32.92 -3.55
CA PHE A 20 -4.44 -32.35 -2.70
C PHE A 20 -4.62 -30.83 -2.52
N SER A 21 -4.90 -30.09 -3.60
CA SER A 21 -5.16 -28.65 -3.54
C SER A 21 -6.41 -28.34 -2.70
N TYR A 22 -7.49 -29.09 -2.91
CA TYR A 22 -8.74 -28.95 -2.16
C TYR A 22 -8.55 -29.28 -0.66
N PHE A 23 -7.81 -30.34 -0.35
CA PHE A 23 -7.51 -30.72 1.03
C PHE A 23 -6.63 -29.66 1.72
N LYS A 24 -5.61 -29.13 1.02
CA LYS A 24 -4.76 -28.05 1.48
C LYS A 24 -5.60 -26.80 1.78
N GLU A 25 -6.45 -26.38 0.86
CA GLU A 25 -7.34 -25.22 1.04
C GLU A 25 -8.31 -25.42 2.22
N LYS A 26 -8.88 -26.62 2.37
CA LYS A 26 -9.74 -26.94 3.51
C LYS A 26 -8.99 -26.85 4.84
N LEU A 27 -7.77 -27.39 4.91
CA LEU A 27 -6.92 -27.33 6.10
C LEU A 27 -6.59 -25.88 6.47
N LEU A 28 -6.16 -25.07 5.49
CA LEU A 28 -5.83 -23.66 5.69
C LEU A 28 -7.04 -22.90 6.24
N ASN A 29 -8.22 -23.08 5.64
CA ASN A 29 -9.48 -22.46 6.08
C ASN A 29 -9.88 -22.89 7.50
N GLU A 30 -9.79 -24.19 7.81
CA GLU A 30 -10.15 -24.71 9.13
C GLU A 30 -9.26 -24.12 10.23
N VAL A 31 -7.94 -24.08 10.02
CA VAL A 31 -6.98 -23.52 10.97
C VAL A 31 -7.20 -22.01 11.14
N PHE A 32 -7.38 -21.28 10.04
CA PHE A 32 -7.57 -19.83 10.08
C PHE A 32 -8.87 -19.43 10.80
N LEU A 33 -9.98 -20.12 10.51
CA LEU A 33 -11.28 -19.81 11.11
C LEU A 33 -11.36 -20.19 12.59
N LYS A 34 -10.69 -21.27 13.00
CA LYS A 34 -10.66 -21.74 14.39
C LYS A 34 -10.12 -20.69 15.37
N ASP A 35 -9.11 -19.93 14.95
CA ASP A 35 -8.47 -18.88 15.73
C ASP A 35 -8.87 -17.47 15.29
N SER A 36 -10.03 -17.31 14.64
CA SER A 36 -10.53 -15.99 14.24
C SER A 36 -10.82 -15.09 15.45
N ILE A 37 -10.67 -13.78 15.24
CA ILE A 37 -10.96 -12.76 16.25
C ILE A 37 -12.48 -12.58 16.30
N PRO A 38 -13.11 -12.64 17.48
CA PRO A 38 -14.55 -12.45 17.60
C PRO A 38 -14.97 -11.06 17.06
N PRO A 39 -15.97 -10.97 16.15
CA PRO A 39 -16.36 -9.70 15.54
C PRO A 39 -16.82 -8.64 16.54
N TRP A 40 -17.45 -9.05 17.64
CA TRP A 40 -17.86 -8.13 18.70
C TRP A 40 -16.66 -7.47 19.38
N LEU A 41 -15.56 -8.20 19.56
CA LEU A 41 -14.35 -7.69 20.19
C LEU A 41 -13.68 -6.67 19.26
N ALA A 42 -13.56 -7.01 17.97
CA ALA A 42 -13.03 -6.09 16.96
C ALA A 42 -13.89 -4.81 16.83
N GLY A 43 -15.22 -4.95 16.79
CA GLY A 43 -16.15 -3.83 16.71
C GLY A 43 -16.08 -2.93 17.95
N SER A 44 -16.07 -3.52 19.16
CA SER A 44 -15.97 -2.74 20.40
C SER A 44 -14.62 -2.02 20.54
N GLY A 45 -13.51 -2.68 20.17
CA GLY A 45 -12.18 -2.07 20.14
C GLY A 45 -12.10 -0.91 19.15
N TYR A 46 -12.66 -1.08 17.95
CA TYR A 46 -12.74 0.00 16.95
C TYR A 46 -13.51 1.21 17.47
N VAL A 47 -14.73 1.00 18.01
CA VAL A 47 -15.55 2.09 18.55
C VAL A 47 -14.85 2.80 19.70
N GLY A 48 -14.23 2.06 20.62
CA GLY A 48 -13.47 2.63 21.73
C GLY A 48 -12.31 3.51 21.27
N LEU A 49 -11.44 2.98 20.39
CA LEU A 49 -10.27 3.71 19.89
C LEU A 49 -10.65 4.88 18.98
N ALA A 50 -11.67 4.73 18.13
CA ALA A 50 -12.19 5.81 17.31
C ALA A 50 -12.76 6.94 18.17
N THR A 51 -13.45 6.63 19.26
CA THR A 51 -13.97 7.64 20.21
C THR A 51 -12.84 8.40 20.88
N ILE A 52 -11.80 7.71 21.34
CA ILE A 52 -10.60 8.33 21.95
C ILE A 52 -9.92 9.25 20.93
N SER A 53 -9.69 8.77 19.70
CA SER A 53 -9.08 9.57 18.64
C SER A 53 -9.93 10.80 18.27
N THR A 54 -11.26 10.64 18.22
CA THR A 54 -12.21 11.74 17.96
C THR A 54 -12.14 12.84 19.02
N ALA A 55 -11.77 12.50 20.26
CA ALA A 55 -11.55 13.46 21.33
C ALA A 55 -10.15 14.11 21.29
N ILE A 56 -9.10 13.32 21.03
CA ILE A 56 -7.70 13.77 21.11
C ILE A 56 -7.27 14.56 19.87
N VAL A 57 -7.61 14.10 18.67
CA VAL A 57 -7.15 14.71 17.41
C VAL A 57 -7.51 16.20 17.31
N PRO A 58 -8.73 16.66 17.69
CA PRO A 58 -9.06 18.08 17.69
C PRO A 58 -8.27 18.91 18.73
N MET A 59 -7.73 18.29 19.78
CA MET A 59 -6.88 18.99 20.75
C MET A 59 -5.50 19.28 20.17
N ILE A 60 -4.99 18.39 19.31
CA ILE A 60 -3.71 18.56 18.61
C ILE A 60 -3.88 19.49 17.40
N PHE A 61 -4.96 19.29 16.63
CA PHE A 61 -5.28 20.06 15.43
C PHE A 61 -6.66 20.72 15.57
N PRO A 62 -6.74 21.93 16.17
CA PRO A 62 -8.01 22.62 16.42
C PRO A 62 -8.86 22.88 15.17
N GLN A 63 -8.22 22.94 14.00
CA GLN A 63 -8.87 23.12 12.71
C GLN A 63 -9.69 21.88 12.28
N LEU A 64 -9.34 20.70 12.79
CA LEU A 64 -10.04 19.44 12.53
C LEU A 64 -11.02 19.14 13.67
N LYS A 65 -12.23 19.68 13.58
CA LYS A 65 -13.27 19.51 14.60
C LYS A 65 -13.68 18.04 14.78
N TRP A 66 -14.17 17.70 15.98
CA TRP A 66 -14.53 16.33 16.35
C TRP A 66 -15.46 15.62 15.34
N TYR A 67 -16.44 16.32 14.78
CA TYR A 67 -17.37 15.72 13.81
C TYR A 67 -16.69 15.37 12.48
N LEU A 68 -15.64 16.09 12.09
CA LEU A 68 -14.84 15.78 10.90
C LEU A 68 -13.98 14.54 11.13
N VAL A 69 -13.40 14.41 12.33
CA VAL A 69 -12.65 13.21 12.72
C VAL A 69 -13.56 11.99 12.72
N LEU A 70 -14.76 12.10 13.31
CA LEU A 70 -15.75 11.03 13.31
C LEU A 70 -16.14 10.63 11.88
N PHE A 71 -16.40 11.60 11.01
CA PHE A 71 -16.69 11.34 9.60
C PHE A 71 -15.51 10.65 8.90
N ALA A 72 -14.27 11.06 9.19
CA ALA A 72 -13.07 10.41 8.65
C ALA A 72 -13.02 8.92 9.00
N TYR A 73 -13.32 8.55 10.26
CA TYR A 73 -13.35 7.16 10.69
C TYR A 73 -14.39 6.32 9.94
N VAL A 74 -15.58 6.87 9.70
CA VAL A 74 -16.64 6.19 8.94
C VAL A 74 -16.22 5.97 7.48
N VAL A 75 -15.70 7.01 6.83
CA VAL A 75 -15.23 6.92 5.44
C VAL A 75 -14.02 5.99 5.32
N ALA A 76 -13.10 6.04 6.29
CA ALA A 76 -11.90 5.23 6.32
C ALA A 76 -12.22 3.73 6.30
N LEU A 77 -13.30 3.28 6.96
CA LEU A 77 -13.70 1.86 6.92
C LEU A 77 -14.02 1.37 5.51
N LEU A 78 -14.75 2.18 4.73
CA LEU A 78 -15.10 1.84 3.35
C LEU A 78 -13.83 1.78 2.49
N LEU A 79 -12.94 2.77 2.64
CA LEU A 79 -11.68 2.81 1.88
C LEU A 79 -10.73 1.69 2.31
N ALA A 80 -10.67 1.36 3.59
CA ALA A 80 -9.85 0.30 4.14
C ALA A 80 -10.31 -1.07 3.65
N PHE A 81 -11.62 -1.31 3.52
CA PHE A 81 -12.15 -2.52 2.89
C PHE A 81 -11.66 -2.64 1.44
N CYS A 82 -11.87 -1.62 0.63
CA CYS A 82 -11.42 -1.60 -0.77
C CYS A 82 -9.91 -1.79 -0.89
N ASN A 83 -9.14 -1.14 -0.03
CA ASN A 83 -7.69 -1.26 0.01
C ASN A 83 -7.25 -2.66 0.42
N SER A 84 -7.85 -3.26 1.45
CA SER A 84 -7.49 -4.63 1.87
C SER A 84 -7.77 -5.66 0.78
N TYR A 85 -8.89 -5.52 0.07
CA TYR A 85 -9.22 -6.41 -1.04
C TYR A 85 -8.23 -6.24 -2.20
N GLY A 86 -7.97 -4.99 -2.59
CA GLY A 86 -6.97 -4.67 -3.61
C GLY A 86 -5.59 -5.21 -3.23
N ASN A 87 -5.18 -4.94 -1.99
CA ASN A 87 -3.91 -5.39 -1.43
C ASN A 87 -3.81 -6.92 -1.41
N GLY A 88 -4.87 -7.64 -1.05
CA GLY A 88 -4.87 -9.10 -1.07
C GLY A 88 -4.66 -9.69 -2.49
N LEU A 89 -5.15 -9.00 -3.51
CA LEU A 89 -5.04 -9.41 -4.93
C LEU A 89 -3.74 -8.97 -5.60
N THR A 90 -3.22 -7.79 -5.26
CA THR A 90 -2.07 -7.19 -5.95
C THR A 90 -0.81 -7.14 -5.10
N ASP A 91 -0.88 -7.55 -3.83
CA ASP A 91 0.16 -7.40 -2.81
C ASP A 91 0.69 -5.95 -2.74
N TRP A 92 -0.23 -4.97 -2.90
CA TRP A 92 0.09 -3.54 -2.91
C TRP A 92 -0.88 -2.66 -2.12
N ASN A 93 -0.32 -1.86 -1.22
CA ASN A 93 -1.06 -0.99 -0.31
C ASN A 93 -1.15 0.44 -0.86
N LEU A 94 -2.36 0.93 -1.16
CA LEU A 94 -2.61 2.26 -1.75
C LEU A 94 -2.92 3.34 -0.68
N ALA A 95 -2.48 3.15 0.56
CA ALA A 95 -2.77 4.08 1.67
C ALA A 95 -2.51 5.56 1.35
N SER A 96 -1.40 5.89 0.68
CA SER A 96 -1.08 7.28 0.31
C SER A 96 -2.08 7.89 -0.68
N THR A 97 -2.68 7.08 -1.56
CA THR A 97 -3.71 7.56 -2.51
C THR A 97 -5.02 7.84 -1.79
N TYR A 98 -5.46 6.91 -0.92
CA TYR A 98 -6.65 7.11 -0.11
C TYR A 98 -6.49 8.27 0.89
N GLY A 99 -5.28 8.45 1.44
CA GLY A 99 -4.91 9.61 2.24
C GLY A 99 -5.12 10.93 1.48
N LYS A 100 -4.64 11.02 0.23
CA LYS A 100 -4.85 12.19 -0.63
C LYS A 100 -6.33 12.46 -0.95
N ILE A 101 -7.16 11.43 -1.10
CA ILE A 101 -8.61 11.61 -1.24
C ILE A 101 -9.19 12.28 0.02
N GLY A 102 -8.82 11.77 1.20
CA GLY A 102 -9.18 12.41 2.47
C GLY A 102 -8.70 13.85 2.54
N LEU A 103 -7.44 14.10 2.17
CA LEU A 103 -6.85 15.43 2.12
C LEU A 103 -7.72 16.42 1.33
N PHE A 104 -8.10 16.10 0.09
CA PHE A 104 -8.92 16.99 -0.72
C PHE A 104 -10.32 17.23 -0.12
N ILE A 105 -10.96 16.19 0.43
CA ILE A 105 -12.28 16.30 1.04
C ILE A 105 -12.24 17.21 2.27
N PHE A 106 -11.31 16.98 3.20
CA PHE A 106 -11.26 17.74 4.45
C PHE A 106 -10.68 19.15 4.25
N ALA A 107 -9.70 19.32 3.36
CA ALA A 107 -9.18 20.63 3.01
C ALA A 107 -10.28 21.53 2.40
N SER A 108 -11.04 20.99 1.43
CA SER A 108 -12.15 21.73 0.81
C SER A 108 -13.28 22.02 1.79
N TRP A 109 -13.64 21.06 2.66
CA TRP A 109 -14.71 21.24 3.64
C TRP A 109 -14.39 22.35 4.64
N VAL A 110 -13.19 22.36 5.21
CA VAL A 110 -12.82 23.39 6.20
C VAL A 110 -12.56 24.74 5.53
N GLY A 111 -12.03 24.75 4.30
CA GLY A 111 -11.84 25.96 3.50
C GLY A 111 -10.65 26.82 3.95
N GLN A 112 -10.66 28.09 3.56
CA GLN A 112 -9.52 29.01 3.69
C GLN A 112 -9.01 29.18 5.14
N HIS A 113 -9.91 29.11 6.12
CA HIS A 113 -9.57 29.27 7.54
C HIS A 113 -9.19 27.94 8.19
N GLY A 114 -8.02 27.42 7.82
CA GLY A 114 -7.42 26.24 8.45
C GLY A 114 -7.56 24.94 7.68
N GLY A 115 -8.11 24.96 6.46
CA GLY A 115 -8.29 23.76 5.63
C GLY A 115 -6.98 23.09 5.25
N VAL A 116 -5.88 23.84 5.09
CA VAL A 116 -4.57 23.24 4.81
C VAL A 116 -4.16 22.28 5.93
N ILE A 117 -4.24 22.73 7.19
CA ILE A 117 -3.86 21.94 8.37
C ILE A 117 -4.87 20.81 8.59
N ALA A 118 -6.17 21.09 8.51
CA ALA A 118 -7.20 20.08 8.68
C ALA A 118 -7.12 18.97 7.63
N GLY A 119 -6.87 19.32 6.36
CA GLY A 119 -6.68 18.38 5.26
C GLY A 119 -5.45 17.51 5.46
N LEU A 120 -4.32 18.07 5.87
CA LEU A 120 -3.10 17.31 6.17
C LEU A 120 -3.27 16.37 7.38
N ALA A 121 -3.90 16.85 8.45
CA ALA A 121 -4.18 16.03 9.63
C ALA A 121 -5.12 14.87 9.30
N ALA A 122 -6.22 15.14 8.59
CA ALA A 122 -7.17 14.11 8.16
C ALA A 122 -6.54 13.13 7.16
N CYS A 123 -5.67 13.61 6.27
CA CYS A 123 -4.85 12.76 5.39
C CYS A 123 -4.01 11.77 6.20
N GLY A 124 -3.34 12.24 7.26
CA GLY A 124 -2.54 11.40 8.14
C GLY A 124 -3.39 10.31 8.80
N VAL A 125 -4.52 10.69 9.40
CA VAL A 125 -5.47 9.73 10.02
C VAL A 125 -5.95 8.69 9.00
N MET A 126 -6.41 9.13 7.83
CA MET A 126 -6.91 8.25 6.77
C MET A 126 -5.83 7.30 6.26
N MET A 127 -4.62 7.83 6.01
CA MET A 127 -3.48 7.05 5.55
C MET A 127 -3.06 5.99 6.58
N SER A 128 -3.00 6.34 7.87
CA SER A 128 -2.69 5.38 8.93
C SER A 128 -3.70 4.23 8.98
N ILE A 129 -5.00 4.52 8.97
CA ILE A 129 -6.05 3.48 9.02
C ILE A 129 -5.94 2.55 7.81
N VAL A 130 -5.87 3.12 6.61
CA VAL A 130 -5.85 2.36 5.36
C VAL A 130 -4.55 1.56 5.23
N SER A 131 -3.42 2.12 5.67
CA SER A 131 -2.13 1.42 5.68
C SER A 131 -2.19 0.21 6.59
N THR A 132 -2.56 0.40 7.86
CA THR A 132 -2.59 -0.68 8.86
C THR A 132 -3.50 -1.83 8.44
N VAL A 133 -4.64 -1.52 7.81
CA VAL A 133 -5.55 -2.57 7.31
C VAL A 133 -4.96 -3.33 6.13
N GLY A 134 -4.22 -2.65 5.23
CA GLY A 134 -3.46 -3.29 4.17
C GLY A 134 -2.37 -4.21 4.74
N ASP A 135 -1.57 -3.70 5.67
CA ASP A 135 -0.46 -4.45 6.27
C ASP A 135 -0.98 -5.67 7.04
N LEU A 136 -2.10 -5.52 7.78
CA LEU A 136 -2.76 -6.65 8.45
C LEU A 136 -3.29 -7.70 7.46
N MET A 137 -3.71 -7.30 6.26
CA MET A 137 -4.07 -8.25 5.19
C MET A 137 -2.84 -9.05 4.73
N HIS A 138 -1.67 -8.43 4.60
CA HIS A 138 -0.43 -9.15 4.29
C HIS A 138 -0.04 -10.14 5.39
N ASP A 139 -0.14 -9.70 6.64
CA ASP A 139 0.13 -10.55 7.80
C ASP A 139 -0.82 -11.75 7.78
N PHE A 140 -2.13 -11.53 7.68
CA PHE A 140 -3.12 -12.61 7.65
C PHE A 140 -2.97 -13.53 6.45
N LYS A 141 -2.61 -13.03 5.26
CA LYS A 141 -2.30 -13.86 4.09
C LYS A 141 -1.08 -14.74 4.35
N THR A 142 -0.03 -14.17 4.94
CA THR A 142 1.16 -14.91 5.35
C THR A 142 0.84 -15.96 6.42
N GLY A 143 0.02 -15.60 7.41
CA GLY A 143 -0.43 -16.49 8.47
C GLY A 143 -1.26 -17.64 7.93
N TYR A 144 -2.19 -17.33 7.03
CA TYR A 144 -3.00 -18.31 6.32
C TYR A 144 -2.10 -19.32 5.61
N LEU A 145 -1.14 -18.86 4.79
CA LEU A 145 -0.23 -19.73 4.04
C LEU A 145 0.74 -20.55 4.91
N THR A 146 1.14 -20.01 6.07
CA THR A 146 2.07 -20.67 7.01
C THR A 146 1.37 -21.48 8.10
N LEU A 147 0.04 -21.57 8.09
CA LEU A 147 -0.78 -22.18 9.15
C LEU A 147 -0.54 -21.56 10.54
N SER A 148 -0.11 -20.29 10.56
CA SER A 148 0.09 -19.53 11.80
C SER A 148 -1.24 -19.00 12.34
N SER A 149 -1.35 -18.89 13.67
CA SER A 149 -2.58 -18.42 14.33
C SER A 149 -2.84 -16.93 14.01
N PRO A 150 -4.02 -16.57 13.45
CA PRO A 150 -4.38 -15.17 13.15
C PRO A 150 -4.41 -14.27 14.39
N ARG A 151 -4.77 -14.82 15.56
CA ARG A 151 -4.70 -14.11 16.84
C ARG A 151 -3.29 -13.70 17.20
N SER A 152 -2.32 -14.61 17.04
CA SER A 152 -0.91 -14.32 17.33
C SER A 152 -0.36 -13.21 16.44
N MET A 153 -0.74 -13.22 15.15
CA MET A 153 -0.36 -12.16 14.21
C MET A 153 -0.98 -10.81 14.59
N PHE A 154 -2.27 -10.78 14.92
CA PHE A 154 -2.93 -9.55 15.37
C PHE A 154 -2.31 -9.00 16.67
N VAL A 155 -2.01 -9.85 17.65
CA VAL A 155 -1.35 -9.44 18.89
C VAL A 155 0.06 -8.91 18.61
N SER A 156 0.82 -9.56 17.72
CA SER A 156 2.13 -9.08 17.29
C SER A 156 2.05 -7.70 16.64
N GLN A 157 1.05 -7.47 15.79
CA GLN A 157 0.81 -6.18 15.15
C GLN A 157 0.45 -5.10 16.17
N LEU A 158 -0.36 -5.43 17.20
CA LEU A 158 -0.66 -4.50 18.29
C LEU A 158 0.59 -4.12 19.09
N ILE A 159 1.45 -5.09 19.42
CA ILE A 159 2.71 -4.85 20.13
C ILE A 159 3.63 -3.99 19.26
N GLY A 160 3.80 -4.33 17.98
CA GLY A 160 4.61 -3.57 17.04
C GLY A 160 4.11 -2.13 16.88
N THR A 161 2.80 -1.94 16.78
CA THR A 161 2.17 -0.61 16.72
C THR A 161 2.42 0.18 18.00
N ALA A 162 2.25 -0.43 19.17
CA ALA A 162 2.49 0.22 20.46
C ALA A 162 3.96 0.66 20.62
N LEU A 163 4.92 -0.20 20.23
CA LEU A 163 6.33 0.15 20.20
C LEU A 163 6.60 1.27 19.18
N GLY A 164 5.99 1.21 18.00
CA GLY A 164 6.08 2.22 16.95
C GLY A 164 5.61 3.60 17.40
N CYS A 165 4.52 3.67 18.19
CA CYS A 165 4.02 4.91 18.78
C CYS A 165 5.02 5.60 19.72
N VAL A 166 6.00 4.87 20.25
CA VAL A 166 7.06 5.41 21.12
C VAL A 166 8.34 5.65 20.32
N ILE A 167 8.81 4.63 19.61
CA ILE A 167 10.11 4.66 18.92
C ILE A 167 10.08 5.66 17.76
N ALA A 168 9.04 5.66 16.91
CA ALA A 168 9.03 6.49 15.71
C ALA A 168 9.03 8.01 16.03
N PRO A 169 8.21 8.53 16.96
CA PRO A 169 8.29 9.94 17.35
C PRO A 169 9.61 10.30 18.01
N LEU A 170 10.20 9.43 18.84
CA LEU A 170 11.49 9.69 19.49
C LEU A 170 12.63 9.75 18.47
N THR A 171 12.66 8.83 17.51
CA THR A 171 13.63 8.86 16.41
C THR A 171 13.42 10.11 15.57
N PHE A 172 12.18 10.43 15.17
CA PHE A 172 11.90 11.65 14.43
C PHE A 172 12.33 12.90 15.20
N TRP A 173 12.07 12.96 16.50
CA TRP A 173 12.46 14.07 17.37
C TRP A 173 13.98 14.24 17.41
N LEU A 174 14.74 13.15 17.56
CA LEU A 174 16.20 13.18 17.53
C LEU A 174 16.73 13.78 16.23
N TYR A 175 16.17 13.35 15.09
CA TYR A 175 16.53 13.89 13.78
C TYR A 175 16.14 15.37 13.66
N TRP A 176 14.93 15.73 14.08
CA TRP A 176 14.40 17.09 14.04
C TRP A 176 15.22 18.07 14.87
N THR A 177 15.76 17.64 16.02
CA THR A 177 16.62 18.49 16.86
C THR A 177 18.07 18.54 16.39
N SER A 178 18.56 17.50 15.71
CA SER A 178 19.97 17.38 15.33
C SER A 178 20.28 17.93 13.95
N PHE A 179 19.29 17.95 13.05
CA PHE A 179 19.45 18.36 11.66
C PHE A 179 18.39 19.40 11.28
N ASP A 180 18.75 20.27 10.33
CA ASP A 180 17.84 21.28 9.78
C ASP A 180 16.91 20.65 8.72
N ILE A 181 15.93 19.90 9.21
CA ILE A 181 14.98 19.16 8.37
C ILE A 181 13.99 20.13 7.72
N GLY A 182 13.87 20.03 6.40
CA GLY A 182 12.94 20.85 5.62
C GLY A 182 13.56 22.11 5.03
N ASN A 183 14.82 22.43 5.34
CA ASN A 183 15.56 23.48 4.66
C ASN A 183 15.74 23.13 3.16
N PRO A 184 15.26 23.96 2.21
CA PRO A 184 15.40 23.73 0.77
C PRO A 184 16.85 23.62 0.30
N ASP A 185 17.76 24.28 1.00
CA ASP A 185 19.21 24.32 0.72
C ASP A 185 20.00 23.35 1.61
N GLY A 186 19.33 22.70 2.57
CA GLY A 186 19.91 21.73 3.48
C GLY A 186 20.04 20.32 2.87
N MET A 187 20.77 19.46 3.58
CA MET A 187 20.93 18.05 3.23
C MET A 187 19.62 17.26 3.39
N PHE A 188 18.84 17.57 4.44
CA PHE A 188 17.61 16.85 4.79
C PHE A 188 16.37 17.62 4.29
N LYS A 189 16.23 17.73 2.97
CA LYS A 189 15.06 18.35 2.34
C LYS A 189 13.81 17.52 2.64
N ALA A 190 12.67 18.18 2.82
CA ALA A 190 11.37 17.54 3.02
C ALA A 190 10.48 17.69 1.77
N PRO A 191 10.84 17.11 0.61
CA PRO A 191 10.14 17.34 -0.65
C PRO A 191 8.66 16.89 -0.57
N TYR A 192 8.40 15.78 0.14
CA TYR A 192 7.03 15.31 0.35
C TYR A 192 6.20 16.29 1.18
N ALA A 193 6.76 16.95 2.18
CA ALA A 193 6.01 17.94 2.96
C ALA A 193 5.51 19.09 2.08
N ILE A 194 6.35 19.56 1.15
CA ILE A 194 5.98 20.59 0.18
C ILE A 194 4.87 20.07 -0.74
N ILE A 195 5.02 18.87 -1.31
CA ILE A 195 4.04 18.27 -2.22
C ILE A 195 2.67 18.15 -1.53
N PHE A 196 2.61 17.61 -0.32
CA PHE A 196 1.36 17.44 0.41
C PHE A 196 0.75 18.78 0.84
N ARG A 197 1.58 19.78 1.18
CA ARG A 197 1.12 21.15 1.45
C ARG A 197 0.45 21.76 0.22
N GLU A 198 1.10 21.71 -0.94
CA GLU A 198 0.55 22.25 -2.19
C GLU A 198 -0.73 21.50 -2.60
N MET A 199 -0.79 20.18 -2.42
CA MET A 199 -2.04 19.42 -2.60
C MET A 199 -3.16 19.91 -1.68
N SER A 200 -2.84 20.24 -0.43
CA SER A 200 -3.82 20.72 0.54
C SER A 200 -4.31 22.13 0.19
N ILE A 201 -3.41 23.00 -0.29
CA ILE A 201 -3.78 24.33 -0.84
C ILE A 201 -4.70 24.16 -2.05
N MET A 202 -4.38 23.27 -3.00
CA MET A 202 -5.27 22.95 -4.12
C MET A 202 -6.63 22.41 -3.65
N GLY A 203 -6.67 21.65 -2.56
CA GLY A 203 -7.92 21.20 -1.94
C GLY A 203 -8.76 22.35 -1.37
N VAL A 204 -8.13 23.37 -0.79
CA VAL A 204 -8.80 24.56 -0.26
C VAL A 204 -9.30 25.49 -1.37
N GLU A 205 -8.46 25.76 -2.36
CA GLU A 205 -8.76 26.68 -3.45
C GLU A 205 -9.65 26.05 -4.54
N GLY A 206 -9.68 24.72 -4.61
CA GLY A 206 -10.57 23.96 -5.48
C GLY A 206 -10.12 23.88 -6.94
N PHE A 207 -11.08 23.59 -7.82
CA PHE A 207 -10.81 23.26 -9.23
C PHE A 207 -10.25 24.42 -10.07
N SER A 208 -10.32 25.66 -9.59
CA SER A 208 -9.81 26.84 -10.30
C SER A 208 -8.29 26.88 -10.41
N VAL A 209 -7.58 26.16 -9.54
CA VAL A 209 -6.10 26.13 -9.50
C VAL A 209 -5.53 25.02 -10.36
N LEU A 210 -6.36 24.05 -10.76
CA LEU A 210 -5.90 22.91 -11.53
C LEU A 210 -5.39 23.35 -12.93
N PRO A 211 -4.30 22.74 -13.43
CA PRO A 211 -3.80 23.02 -14.78
C PRO A 211 -4.90 22.86 -15.84
N ARG A 212 -4.82 23.69 -16.90
CA ARG A 212 -5.76 23.62 -18.03
C ARG A 212 -5.81 22.19 -18.58
N HIS A 213 -7.02 21.67 -18.80
CA HIS A 213 -7.32 20.30 -19.25
C HIS A 213 -7.04 19.16 -18.25
N CYS A 214 -6.55 19.43 -17.03
CA CYS A 214 -6.28 18.37 -16.04
C CYS A 214 -7.53 17.51 -15.76
N LEU A 215 -8.67 18.14 -15.46
CA LEU A 215 -9.93 17.42 -15.22
C LEU A 215 -10.43 16.64 -16.45
N ALA A 216 -10.20 17.16 -17.66
CA ALA A 216 -10.58 16.47 -18.88
C ALA A 216 -9.76 15.19 -19.08
N ILE A 217 -8.44 15.26 -18.84
CA ILE A 217 -7.54 14.10 -18.91
C ILE A 217 -7.89 13.08 -17.81
N CYS A 218 -8.08 13.53 -16.57
CA CYS A 218 -8.48 12.65 -15.46
C CYS A 218 -9.82 11.96 -15.74
N SER A 219 -10.81 12.69 -16.25
CA SER A 219 -12.12 12.12 -16.60
C SER A 219 -12.00 11.11 -17.73
N PHE A 220 -11.25 11.44 -18.79
CA PHE A 220 -11.01 10.54 -19.91
C PHE A 220 -10.35 9.23 -19.45
N LEU A 221 -9.30 9.32 -18.63
CA LEU A 221 -8.62 8.14 -18.08
C LEU A 221 -9.53 7.35 -17.14
N PHE A 222 -10.35 8.02 -16.33
CA PHE A 222 -11.28 7.37 -15.41
C PHE A 222 -12.36 6.57 -16.14
N PHE A 223 -13.04 7.19 -17.11
CA PHE A 223 -14.05 6.49 -17.91
C PHE A 223 -13.43 5.43 -18.82
N GLY A 224 -12.25 5.70 -19.39
CA GLY A 224 -11.46 4.70 -20.10
C GLY A 224 -11.13 3.50 -19.22
N ALA A 225 -10.81 3.73 -17.95
CA ALA A 225 -10.50 2.65 -17.01
C ALA A 225 -11.70 1.77 -16.69
N ILE A 226 -12.87 2.39 -16.47
CA ILE A 226 -14.12 1.67 -16.26
C ILE A 226 -14.47 0.87 -17.51
N ALA A 227 -14.37 1.47 -18.70
CA ALA A 227 -14.66 0.79 -19.96
C ALA A 227 -13.76 -0.43 -20.17
N ILE A 228 -12.45 -0.31 -19.94
CA ILE A 228 -11.50 -1.43 -20.10
C ILE A 228 -11.80 -2.56 -19.10
N LYS A 229 -12.12 -2.23 -17.84
CA LYS A 229 -12.52 -3.24 -16.86
C LYS A 229 -13.82 -3.95 -17.24
N LEU A 230 -14.84 -3.20 -17.67
CA LEU A 230 -16.11 -3.78 -18.13
C LEU A 230 -15.92 -4.69 -19.36
N ILE A 231 -15.11 -4.26 -20.33
CA ILE A 231 -14.77 -5.09 -21.49
C ILE A 231 -14.09 -6.38 -21.04
N ARG A 232 -13.19 -6.31 -20.06
CA ARG A 232 -12.50 -7.48 -19.51
C ARG A 232 -13.45 -8.48 -18.84
N ASP A 233 -14.44 -7.98 -18.11
CA ASP A 233 -15.42 -8.82 -17.39
C ASP A 233 -16.44 -9.48 -18.34
N VAL A 234 -16.76 -8.83 -19.47
CA VAL A 234 -17.70 -9.36 -20.47
C VAL A 234 -17.01 -10.29 -21.49
N THR A 235 -15.69 -10.15 -21.69
CA THR A 235 -14.94 -10.92 -22.68
C THR A 235 -14.65 -12.35 -22.19
N PRO A 236 -14.83 -13.40 -23.02
CA PRO A 236 -14.52 -14.77 -22.63
C PRO A 236 -13.06 -14.97 -22.20
N ASN A 237 -12.84 -15.89 -21.26
CA ASN A 237 -11.58 -16.14 -20.53
C ASN A 237 -10.32 -16.34 -21.40
N GLY A 238 -10.47 -16.65 -22.69
CA GLY A 238 -9.36 -16.75 -23.63
C GLY A 238 -8.75 -15.39 -24.01
N LEU A 239 -9.58 -14.38 -24.28
CA LEU A 239 -9.13 -13.03 -24.66
C LEU A 239 -8.95 -12.10 -23.46
N SER A 240 -9.66 -12.34 -22.35
CA SER A 240 -9.55 -11.55 -21.11
C SER A 240 -8.13 -11.54 -20.51
N LYS A 241 -7.32 -12.57 -20.80
CA LYS A 241 -5.91 -12.67 -20.40
C LYS A 241 -5.00 -11.65 -21.08
N PHE A 242 -5.35 -11.14 -22.25
CA PHE A 242 -4.56 -10.14 -22.98
C PHE A 242 -4.94 -8.70 -22.63
N ILE A 243 -6.04 -8.50 -21.90
CA ILE A 243 -6.47 -7.17 -21.48
C ILE A 243 -5.65 -6.75 -20.26
N PRO A 244 -4.91 -5.64 -20.32
CA PRO A 244 -4.04 -5.23 -19.24
C PRO A 244 -4.83 -4.93 -17.97
N LEU A 245 -4.26 -5.36 -16.84
CA LEU A 245 -4.74 -5.02 -15.51
C LEU A 245 -4.44 -3.54 -15.25
N LEU A 246 -5.46 -2.69 -15.42
CA LEU A 246 -5.27 -1.25 -15.21
C LEU A 246 -4.79 -0.88 -13.80
N MET A 247 -5.14 -1.68 -12.80
CA MET A 247 -4.61 -1.50 -11.45
C MET A 247 -3.08 -1.61 -11.44
N ALA A 248 -2.51 -2.61 -12.11
CA ALA A 248 -1.07 -2.79 -12.20
C ALA A 248 -0.40 -1.66 -13.00
N MET A 249 -1.02 -1.21 -14.10
CA MET A 249 -0.52 -0.08 -14.88
C MET A 249 -0.47 1.22 -14.06
N ALA A 250 -1.53 1.52 -13.30
CA ALA A 250 -1.61 2.73 -12.50
C ALA A 250 -0.50 2.81 -11.42
N VAL A 251 -0.12 1.67 -10.83
CA VAL A 251 0.94 1.59 -9.82
C VAL A 251 2.29 2.05 -10.39
N SER A 252 2.65 1.57 -11.58
CA SER A 252 3.91 1.96 -12.25
C SER A 252 3.97 3.46 -12.56
N PHE A 253 2.86 4.05 -13.01
CA PHE A 253 2.77 5.50 -13.24
C PHE A 253 2.89 6.32 -11.95
N TYR A 254 2.50 5.76 -10.81
CA TYR A 254 2.55 6.44 -9.52
C TYR A 254 3.96 6.50 -8.93
N ILE A 255 4.69 5.39 -9.00
CA ILE A 255 6.00 5.23 -8.34
C ILE A 255 7.12 5.76 -9.25
N GLY A 256 7.03 5.46 -10.54
CA GLY A 256 8.04 5.82 -11.53
C GLY A 256 8.39 4.64 -12.44
N ALA A 257 9.03 4.96 -13.57
CA ALA A 257 9.35 3.98 -14.60
C ALA A 257 10.29 2.87 -14.11
N TYR A 258 11.15 3.15 -13.11
CA TYR A 258 12.07 2.16 -12.54
C TYR A 258 11.32 0.94 -12.00
N PHE A 259 10.21 1.16 -11.30
CA PHE A 259 9.40 0.08 -10.73
C PHE A 259 8.80 -0.83 -11.81
N ALA A 260 8.38 -0.24 -12.93
CA ALA A 260 7.87 -1.00 -14.07
C ALA A 260 8.95 -1.88 -14.70
N ILE A 261 10.19 -1.35 -14.79
CA ILE A 261 11.34 -2.07 -15.31
C ILE A 261 11.69 -3.24 -14.39
N ASP A 262 11.72 -3.01 -13.07
CA ASP A 262 12.03 -4.04 -12.07
C ASP A 262 10.98 -5.17 -12.09
N MET A 263 9.68 -4.85 -12.16
CA MET A 263 8.63 -5.85 -12.31
C MET A 263 8.76 -6.64 -13.62
N PHE A 264 9.11 -5.97 -14.72
CA PHE A 264 9.31 -6.64 -16.01
C PHE A 264 10.48 -7.63 -15.93
N ILE A 265 11.63 -7.20 -15.41
CA ILE A 265 12.82 -8.05 -15.23
C ILE A 265 12.48 -9.25 -14.33
N GLY A 266 11.84 -9.00 -13.18
CA GLY A 266 11.41 -10.06 -12.26
C GLY A 266 10.47 -11.07 -12.92
N THR A 267 9.52 -10.59 -13.74
CA THR A 267 8.59 -11.46 -14.49
C THR A 267 9.32 -12.29 -15.54
N VAL A 268 10.30 -11.72 -16.25
CA VAL A 268 11.11 -12.46 -17.23
C VAL A 268 11.94 -13.55 -16.55
N ILE A 269 12.56 -13.25 -15.41
CA ILE A 269 13.32 -14.24 -14.63
C ILE A 269 12.39 -15.38 -14.20
N LEU A 270 11.22 -15.06 -13.65
CA LEU A 270 10.25 -16.07 -13.22
C LEU A 270 9.76 -16.91 -14.40
N PHE A 271 9.46 -16.28 -15.54
CA PHE A 271 8.99 -16.96 -16.75
C PHE A 271 10.03 -17.93 -17.31
N VAL A 272 11.31 -17.54 -17.36
CA VAL A 272 12.40 -18.44 -17.77
C VAL A 272 12.56 -19.57 -16.76
N TRP A 273 12.46 -19.29 -15.45
CA TRP A 273 12.57 -20.32 -14.42
C TRP A 273 11.42 -21.33 -14.49
N GLU A 274 10.18 -20.89 -14.72
CA GLU A 274 9.01 -21.75 -14.94
C GLU A 274 9.18 -22.68 -16.14
N MET A 275 9.82 -22.21 -17.22
CA MET A 275 10.12 -23.05 -18.38
C MET A 275 11.14 -24.15 -18.08
N VAL A 276 12.13 -23.86 -17.23
CA VAL A 276 13.20 -24.81 -16.89
C VAL A 276 12.71 -25.81 -15.84
N ASN A 277 12.13 -25.33 -14.75
CA ASN A 277 11.68 -26.17 -13.63
C ASN A 277 10.47 -25.59 -12.91
N ARG A 278 9.28 -25.93 -13.41
CA ARG A 278 8.00 -25.43 -12.90
C ARG A 278 7.72 -25.77 -11.43
N LYS A 279 8.11 -26.96 -10.96
CA LYS A 279 7.86 -27.36 -9.55
C LYS A 279 8.70 -26.53 -8.58
N GLU A 280 9.96 -26.31 -8.92
CA GLU A 280 10.88 -25.53 -8.10
C GLU A 280 10.50 -24.05 -8.10
N SER A 281 10.09 -23.49 -9.25
CA SER A 281 9.62 -22.11 -9.30
C SER A 281 8.35 -21.90 -8.46
N GLU A 282 7.39 -22.83 -8.51
CA GLU A 282 6.16 -22.75 -7.70
C GLU A 282 6.44 -22.78 -6.19
N GLU A 283 7.50 -23.45 -5.75
CA GLU A 283 7.88 -23.55 -4.32
C GLU A 283 8.80 -22.41 -3.85
N PHE A 284 9.78 -21.98 -4.67
CA PHE A 284 10.85 -21.08 -4.25
C PHE A 284 10.77 -19.67 -4.81
N ALA A 285 9.93 -19.38 -5.81
CA ALA A 285 9.85 -18.04 -6.41
C ALA A 285 9.55 -16.96 -5.37
N GLY A 286 8.61 -17.21 -4.45
CA GLY A 286 8.27 -16.28 -3.38
C GLY A 286 9.45 -16.03 -2.44
N ALA A 287 10.20 -17.07 -2.08
CA ALA A 287 11.38 -16.95 -1.23
C ALA A 287 12.49 -16.12 -1.91
N VAL A 288 12.79 -16.39 -3.18
CA VAL A 288 13.80 -15.64 -3.96
C VAL A 288 13.38 -14.18 -4.14
N ALA A 289 12.12 -13.92 -4.52
CA ALA A 289 11.60 -12.56 -4.67
C ALA A 289 11.70 -11.77 -3.35
N SER A 290 11.30 -12.39 -2.22
CA SER A 290 11.42 -11.77 -0.90
C SER A 290 12.88 -11.49 -0.52
N GLY A 291 13.81 -12.38 -0.89
CA GLY A 291 15.24 -12.22 -0.65
C GLY A 291 15.85 -11.08 -1.46
N LEU A 292 15.43 -10.90 -2.71
CA LEU A 292 15.86 -9.77 -3.56
C LEU A 292 15.36 -8.44 -3.02
N ILE A 293 14.10 -8.36 -2.60
CA ILE A 293 13.51 -7.15 -1.99
C ILE A 293 14.21 -6.83 -0.65
N CYS A 294 14.40 -7.84 0.20
CA CYS A 294 15.10 -7.69 1.48
C CYS A 294 16.57 -7.27 1.26
N GLY A 295 17.23 -7.82 0.23
CA GLY A 295 18.60 -7.48 -0.15
C GLY A 295 18.76 -6.00 -0.50
N ASP A 296 17.83 -5.43 -1.26
CA ASP A 296 17.81 -3.99 -1.54
C ASP A 296 17.65 -3.16 -0.26
N GLY A 297 16.74 -3.59 0.63
CA GLY A 297 16.58 -2.98 1.95
C GLY A 297 17.84 -3.04 2.81
N ILE A 298 18.53 -4.18 2.85
CA ILE A 298 19.79 -4.35 3.60
C ILE A 298 20.88 -3.44 3.03
N TRP A 299 20.95 -3.26 1.71
CA TRP A 299 21.93 -2.39 1.06
C TRP A 299 21.80 -0.91 1.44
N SER A 300 20.61 -0.48 1.90
CA SER A 300 20.41 0.87 2.43
C SER A 300 21.27 1.16 3.68
N VAL A 301 21.58 0.14 4.49
CA VAL A 301 22.35 0.33 5.73
C VAL A 301 23.84 0.59 5.45
N PRO A 302 24.56 -0.23 4.65
CA PRO A 302 25.90 0.10 4.21
C PRO A 302 25.96 1.42 3.44
N SER A 303 25.00 1.70 2.56
CA SER A 303 25.01 2.97 1.80
C SER A 303 24.85 4.19 2.70
N ALA A 304 24.00 4.13 3.72
CA ALA A 304 23.88 5.16 4.74
C ALA A 304 25.17 5.33 5.55
N ILE A 305 25.83 4.24 5.94
CA ILE A 305 27.11 4.27 6.65
C ILE A 305 28.21 4.91 5.78
N LEU A 306 28.31 4.50 4.50
CA LEU A 306 29.26 5.08 3.54
C LEU A 306 29.00 6.58 3.31
N SER A 307 27.73 6.99 3.28
CA SER A 307 27.33 8.39 3.19
C SER A 307 27.74 9.20 4.43
N ILE A 308 27.55 8.65 5.63
CA ILE A 308 28.00 9.26 6.89
C ILE A 308 29.54 9.40 6.92
N MET A 309 30.26 8.40 6.41
CA MET A 309 31.73 8.42 6.31
C MET A 309 32.26 9.29 5.15
N ARG A 310 31.39 9.92 4.35
CA ARG A 310 31.74 10.76 3.18
C ARG A 310 32.68 10.06 2.17
N ILE A 311 32.49 8.77 1.95
CA ILE A 311 33.25 8.02 0.95
C ILE A 311 32.57 8.19 -0.42
N ASP A 312 33.29 8.75 -1.40
CA ASP A 312 32.78 8.92 -2.76
C ASP A 312 32.67 7.56 -3.48
N PRO A 313 31.50 7.23 -4.07
CA PRO A 313 31.32 5.96 -4.76
C PRO A 313 32.09 5.92 -6.09
N PRO A 314 32.76 4.80 -6.44
CA PRO A 314 33.65 4.70 -7.61
C PRO A 314 32.93 4.62 -8.97
N MET A 315 31.60 4.54 -9.03
CA MET A 315 30.82 4.61 -10.28
C MET A 315 29.50 5.34 -10.06
N CYS A 316 29.02 6.03 -11.11
CA CYS A 316 27.85 6.91 -11.13
C CYS A 316 26.53 6.27 -10.67
N MET A 317 26.37 6.03 -9.37
CA MET A 317 25.10 6.19 -8.69
C MET A 317 25.07 7.61 -8.13
N TYR A 318 24.14 8.42 -8.65
CA TYR A 318 24.08 9.85 -8.34
C TYR A 318 23.46 10.07 -6.96
N PHE A 319 24.31 10.08 -5.93
CA PHE A 319 24.05 10.82 -4.70
C PHE A 319 24.79 12.14 -4.84
N LYS A 320 24.09 13.29 -4.89
CA LYS A 320 24.77 14.59 -4.90
C LYS A 320 24.64 15.34 -3.58
N PRO A 321 25.75 15.45 -2.83
CA PRO A 321 26.14 16.60 -2.05
C PRO A 321 27.15 17.50 -2.83
N SER A 322 27.21 18.81 -2.54
CA SER A 322 28.47 19.59 -2.42
C SER A 322 28.19 21.06 -2.10
N PHE A 323 28.76 21.54 -0.98
CA PHE A 323 28.94 22.94 -0.61
C PHE A 323 30.18 23.52 -1.31
N THR A 324 30.00 24.47 -2.22
CA THR A 324 30.93 25.59 -2.57
C THR A 324 30.12 26.51 -3.52
N TYR A 325 29.82 27.79 -3.28
CA TYR A 325 30.67 28.92 -2.91
C TYR A 325 29.88 30.00 -2.15
N GLY A 326 30.56 30.66 -1.21
CA GLY A 326 30.11 31.78 -0.39
C GLY A 326 30.87 31.82 0.92
#